data_AF-A0A7R9QJA7-F1
#
_entry.id   AF-A0A7R9QJA7-F1
#
_cell.length_a   1.000
_cell.length_b   1.000
_cell.length_c   1.000
_cell.angle_alpha   90.00
_cell.angle_beta   90.00
_cell.angle_gamma   90.00
#
_symmetry.space_group_name_H-M   'P 1'
#
loop_
_entity.id
_entity.type
_entity.pdbx_description
1 polymer ?
#
loop_
_entity_poly.entity_id
_entity_poly.type
_entity_poly.pdbx_seq_one_letter_code
_entity_poly.pdbx_strand_id
1 'polypeptide(L)'
;MAKWLTTGAPEIDLSAYDIKRFNRHLVHNRVWCQERCREAYARNYGIIYQCDEPLTARNETFSDALYDILKSKGCVYRERHGIQCPDWFDLTPQRLTTEEYIDLDNTYDWSEDSRQWMAVKHECESSHERAIVVNLSSMAKYLVRGENAMKVIDSLSPTDVKSMPNNSTILTYLLNKRGGIIAEIIVTKINDSEFYITCAEVSTNHVFVNLCDVINDENIGNIEIVDLSKDIGILSLNGPKSTEILETSFDISLNDFREGSHRKIKINVSIE
;
A
#
# COMPACT_ATOMS: atom_id res chain seq x y z
N MET A 1 12.68 -22.16 11.86
CA MET A 1 11.55 -23.07 11.53
C MET A 1 11.06 -23.86 12.75
N ALA A 2 11.89 -24.68 13.42
CA ALA A 2 11.45 -25.48 14.58
C ALA A 2 10.70 -24.67 15.65
N LYS A 3 11.23 -23.51 16.04
CA LYS A 3 10.56 -22.59 16.98
C LYS A 3 9.21 -22.08 16.47
N TRP A 4 9.12 -21.74 15.18
CA TRP A 4 7.86 -21.29 14.58
C TRP A 4 6.79 -22.39 14.64
N LEU A 5 7.16 -23.65 14.41
CA LEU A 5 6.25 -24.80 14.53
C LEU A 5 5.76 -25.01 15.97
N THR A 6 6.61 -24.81 16.97
CA THR A 6 6.24 -25.07 18.38
C THR A 6 5.54 -23.91 19.07
N THR A 7 5.82 -22.66 18.68
CA THR A 7 5.27 -21.47 19.34
C THR A 7 4.23 -20.73 18.50
N GLY A 8 4.08 -21.08 17.21
CA GLY A 8 3.20 -20.41 16.27
C GLY A 8 3.75 -19.10 15.68
N ALA A 9 4.90 -18.60 16.14
CA ALA A 9 5.53 -17.38 15.61
C ALA A 9 7.06 -17.41 15.70
N PRO A 10 7.79 -16.80 14.74
CA PRO A 10 9.25 -16.74 14.79
C PRO A 10 9.73 -15.80 15.91
N GLU A 11 10.93 -16.05 16.46
CA GLU A 11 11.56 -15.16 17.47
C GLU A 11 12.37 -14.02 16.86
N ILE A 12 12.79 -14.18 15.61
CA ILE A 12 13.48 -13.17 14.81
C ILE A 12 12.56 -12.78 13.66
N ASP A 13 12.77 -11.59 13.11
CA ASP A 13 12.02 -11.18 11.93
C ASP A 13 12.38 -12.08 10.74
N LEU A 14 11.38 -12.77 10.21
CA LEU A 14 11.48 -13.64 9.05
C LEU A 14 10.57 -13.17 7.90
N SER A 15 10.11 -11.91 7.92
CA SER A 15 9.21 -11.37 6.90
C SER A 15 9.76 -11.50 5.48
N ALA A 16 11.09 -11.34 5.31
CA ALA A 16 11.77 -11.53 4.02
C ALA A 16 11.83 -13.01 3.55
N TYR A 17 11.59 -13.97 4.45
CA TYR A 17 11.63 -15.41 4.17
C TYR A 17 10.23 -16.03 4.17
N ASP A 18 9.22 -15.35 4.72
CA ASP A 18 7.84 -15.82 4.75
C ASP A 18 7.31 -16.01 3.32
N ILE A 19 6.60 -17.12 3.09
CA ILE A 19 5.92 -17.39 1.83
C ILE A 19 4.76 -16.42 1.59
N LYS A 20 4.16 -15.92 2.68
CA LYS A 20 3.06 -14.94 2.64
C LYS A 20 3.50 -13.58 2.10
N ARG A 21 4.81 -13.29 1.97
CA ARG A 21 5.30 -12.03 1.40
C ARG A 21 4.92 -11.84 -0.07
N PHE A 22 4.79 -12.92 -0.83
CA PHE A 22 4.48 -12.83 -2.26
C PHE A 22 3.00 -12.52 -2.45
N ASN A 23 2.68 -11.58 -3.32
CA ASN A 23 1.30 -11.25 -3.67
C ASN A 23 0.58 -12.49 -4.27
N ARG A 24 -0.57 -12.86 -3.70
CA ARG A 24 -1.36 -14.04 -4.12
C ARG A 24 -1.78 -14.00 -5.59
N HIS A 25 -1.88 -12.81 -6.17
CA HIS A 25 -2.23 -12.63 -7.58
C HIS A 25 -1.05 -12.92 -8.52
N LEU A 26 0.18 -12.94 -8.01
CA LEU A 26 1.40 -13.12 -8.81
C LEU A 26 2.07 -14.47 -8.61
N VAL A 27 1.87 -15.14 -7.47
CA VAL A 27 2.51 -16.46 -7.20
C VAL A 27 2.18 -17.54 -8.25
N HIS A 28 1.07 -17.39 -8.97
CA HIS A 28 0.67 -18.29 -10.05
C HIS A 28 1.12 -17.81 -11.44
N ASN A 29 1.64 -16.59 -11.56
CA ASN A 29 2.18 -16.07 -12.82
C ASN A 29 3.58 -16.67 -13.06
N ARG A 30 3.62 -17.68 -13.95
CA ARG A 30 4.87 -18.39 -14.28
C ARG A 30 5.90 -17.48 -14.95
N VAL A 31 5.47 -16.53 -15.78
CA VAL A 31 6.37 -15.60 -16.47
C VAL A 31 7.08 -14.73 -15.45
N TRP A 32 6.31 -14.10 -14.55
CA TRP A 32 6.88 -13.28 -13.47
C TRP A 32 7.87 -14.07 -12.61
N CYS A 33 7.48 -15.28 -12.16
CA CYS A 33 8.36 -16.12 -11.35
C CYS A 33 9.67 -16.50 -12.09
N GLN A 34 9.58 -16.93 -13.35
CA GLN A 34 10.74 -17.36 -14.12
C GLN A 34 11.72 -16.21 -14.38
N GLU A 35 11.21 -15.07 -14.84
CA GLU A 35 12.02 -13.90 -15.13
C GLU A 35 12.69 -13.36 -13.86
N ARG A 36 11.96 -13.32 -12.73
CA ARG A 36 12.54 -12.90 -11.45
C ARG A 36 13.60 -13.84 -10.90
N CYS A 37 13.39 -15.15 -11.04
CA CYS A 37 14.41 -16.12 -10.67
C CYS A 37 15.67 -15.98 -11.54
N ARG A 38 15.52 -15.72 -12.85
CA ARG A 38 16.64 -15.49 -13.77
C ARG A 38 17.42 -14.23 -13.40
N GLU A 39 16.73 -13.13 -13.13
CA GLU A 39 17.35 -11.88 -12.68
C GLU A 39 18.08 -12.06 -11.36
N ALA A 40 17.45 -12.69 -10.36
CA ALA A 40 18.07 -12.95 -9.06
C ALA A 40 19.36 -13.78 -9.20
N TYR A 41 19.37 -14.77 -10.09
CA TYR A 41 20.58 -15.55 -10.38
C TYR A 41 21.65 -14.69 -11.06
N ALA A 42 21.29 -13.89 -12.06
CA ALA A 42 22.22 -13.04 -12.78
C ALA A 42 22.84 -11.94 -11.88
N ARG A 43 22.06 -11.40 -10.94
CA ARG A 43 22.47 -10.35 -9.99
C ARG A 43 23.12 -10.87 -8.72
N ASN A 44 23.30 -12.19 -8.57
CA ASN A 44 23.73 -12.80 -7.31
C ASN A 44 25.05 -12.25 -6.73
N TYR A 45 25.97 -11.81 -7.59
CA TYR A 45 27.23 -11.17 -7.20
C TYR A 45 27.34 -9.71 -7.64
N GLY A 46 26.22 -9.11 -8.09
CA GLY A 46 26.15 -7.69 -8.41
C GLY A 46 26.26 -6.85 -7.14
N ILE A 47 26.78 -5.63 -7.29
CA ILE A 47 26.67 -4.62 -6.24
C ILE A 47 25.18 -4.24 -6.16
N ILE A 48 24.61 -4.28 -4.95
CA ILE A 48 23.25 -3.80 -4.70
C ILE A 48 23.32 -2.34 -4.29
N TYR A 49 22.83 -1.45 -5.14
CA TYR A 49 22.72 -0.03 -4.83
C TYR A 49 21.45 0.27 -4.06
N GLN A 50 21.41 1.40 -3.35
CA GLN A 50 20.26 1.77 -2.52
C GLN A 50 18.99 1.99 -3.35
N CYS A 51 19.13 2.43 -4.60
CA CYS A 51 18.03 2.68 -5.51
C CYS A 51 17.77 1.52 -6.48
N ASP A 52 18.48 0.39 -6.33
CA ASP A 52 18.32 -0.76 -7.21
C ASP A 52 16.88 -1.25 -7.25
N GLU A 53 16.36 -1.37 -8.46
CA GLU A 53 15.05 -1.95 -8.72
C GLU A 53 15.17 -3.18 -9.63
N PRO A 54 14.27 -4.16 -9.47
CA PRO A 54 14.15 -5.24 -10.44
C PRO A 54 13.80 -4.69 -11.83
N LEU A 55 14.48 -5.19 -12.85
CA LEU A 55 14.31 -4.78 -14.25
C LEU A 55 13.40 -5.73 -15.03
N THR A 56 13.41 -7.03 -14.67
CA THR A 56 12.64 -8.05 -15.38
C THR A 56 11.18 -8.08 -14.94
N ALA A 57 10.27 -8.66 -15.72
CA ALA A 57 8.86 -8.87 -15.34
C ALA A 57 8.05 -7.63 -14.91
N ARG A 58 8.53 -6.40 -15.18
CA ARG A 58 7.83 -5.15 -14.82
C ARG A 58 6.48 -4.96 -15.52
N ASN A 59 6.25 -5.64 -16.64
CA ASN A 59 4.98 -5.62 -17.37
C ASN A 59 3.95 -6.61 -16.79
N GLU A 60 4.39 -7.56 -15.97
CA GLU A 60 3.53 -8.57 -15.34
C GLU A 60 3.01 -8.11 -13.98
N THR A 61 3.49 -6.96 -13.50
CA THR A 61 3.10 -6.38 -12.22
C THR A 61 1.80 -5.61 -12.35
N PHE A 62 1.08 -5.47 -11.24
CA PHE A 62 -0.12 -4.67 -11.22
C PHE A 62 0.23 -3.18 -11.38
N SER A 63 -0.44 -2.51 -12.31
CA SER A 63 -0.42 -1.07 -12.49
C SER A 63 -1.84 -0.53 -12.30
N ASP A 64 -1.96 0.62 -11.65
CA ASP A 64 -3.25 1.26 -11.42
C ASP A 64 -3.71 2.09 -12.62
N ALA A 65 -4.97 2.53 -12.62
CA ALA A 65 -5.56 3.28 -13.72
C ALA A 65 -4.86 4.61 -14.04
N LEU A 66 -4.10 5.18 -13.10
CA LEU A 66 -3.37 6.43 -13.30
C LEU A 66 -1.94 6.21 -13.79
N TYR A 67 -1.51 4.96 -14.00
CA TYR A 67 -0.13 4.63 -14.33
C TYR A 67 0.41 5.45 -15.51
N ASP A 68 -0.25 5.39 -16.67
CA ASP A 68 0.19 6.10 -17.87
C ASP A 68 0.15 7.62 -17.71
N ILE A 69 -0.88 8.12 -17.00
CA ILE A 69 -1.05 9.55 -16.73
C ILE A 69 0.12 10.07 -15.88
N LEU A 70 0.41 9.40 -14.77
CA LEU A 70 1.50 9.81 -13.87
C LEU A 70 2.86 9.60 -14.54
N LYS A 71 3.02 8.51 -15.30
CA LYS A 71 4.25 8.25 -16.04
C LYS A 71 4.54 9.36 -17.06
N SER A 72 3.52 9.82 -17.78
CA SER A 72 3.65 10.95 -18.72
C SER A 72 4.02 12.28 -18.04
N LYS A 73 3.69 12.43 -16.75
CA LYS A 73 4.04 13.59 -15.92
C LYS A 73 5.41 13.49 -15.25
N GLY A 74 6.23 12.51 -15.62
CA GLY A 74 7.57 12.33 -15.07
C GLY A 74 7.62 11.46 -13.82
N CYS A 75 6.58 10.68 -13.51
CA CYS A 75 6.62 9.77 -12.37
C CYS A 75 7.67 8.66 -12.56
N VAL A 76 8.54 8.53 -11.57
CA VAL A 76 9.45 7.41 -11.41
C VAL A 76 8.74 6.35 -10.57
N TYR A 77 8.54 5.19 -11.18
CA TYR A 77 7.86 4.06 -10.56
C TYR A 77 8.86 3.06 -10.00
N ARG A 78 8.62 2.62 -8.79
CA ARG A 78 9.30 1.48 -8.17
C ARG A 78 8.36 0.31 -8.06
N GLU A 79 8.91 -0.87 -7.89
CA GLU A 79 8.08 -2.05 -7.66
C GLU A 79 8.12 -2.46 -6.20
N ARG A 80 6.95 -2.72 -5.63
CA ARG A 80 6.81 -3.32 -4.32
C ARG A 80 5.91 -4.55 -4.43
N HIS A 81 6.50 -5.72 -4.17
CA HIS A 81 5.79 -7.02 -4.19
C HIS A 81 4.98 -7.26 -5.48
N GLY A 82 5.55 -6.85 -6.62
CA GLY A 82 4.94 -6.96 -7.94
C GLY A 82 3.75 -6.02 -8.19
N ILE A 83 3.74 -4.89 -7.50
CA ILE A 83 2.87 -3.75 -7.78
C ILE A 83 3.75 -2.55 -8.15
N GLN A 84 3.38 -1.82 -9.20
CA GLN A 84 4.01 -0.55 -9.57
C GLN A 84 3.52 0.55 -8.61
N CYS A 85 4.43 1.13 -7.85
CA CYS A 85 4.16 2.23 -6.92
C CYS A 85 4.87 3.50 -7.40
N PRO A 86 4.16 4.65 -7.49
CA PRO A 86 4.81 5.95 -7.63
C PRO A 86 5.81 6.18 -6.49
N ASP A 87 7.02 6.63 -6.82
CA ASP A 87 8.06 6.91 -5.82
C ASP A 87 8.35 8.42 -5.72
N TRP A 88 8.74 9.05 -6.84
CA TRP A 88 8.95 10.50 -6.94
C TRP A 88 8.66 11.00 -8.35
N PHE A 89 8.49 12.30 -8.51
CA PHE A 89 8.27 12.97 -9.79
C PHE A 89 9.50 13.73 -10.23
N ASP A 90 9.98 13.36 -11.40
CA ASP A 90 11.11 14.02 -12.03
C ASP A 90 10.74 15.41 -12.53
N LEU A 91 11.39 16.44 -11.98
CA LEU A 91 11.15 17.85 -12.32
C LEU A 91 11.63 18.22 -13.73
N THR A 92 12.57 17.47 -14.29
CA THR A 92 13.16 17.72 -15.61
C THR A 92 13.13 16.45 -16.44
N PRO A 93 11.95 15.92 -16.83
CA PRO A 93 11.84 14.63 -17.49
C PRO A 93 12.49 14.68 -18.87
N GLN A 94 13.79 14.37 -18.91
CA GLN A 94 14.56 14.21 -20.13
C GLN A 94 14.66 12.72 -20.40
N ARG A 95 14.61 12.34 -21.68
CA ARG A 95 14.84 10.96 -22.07
C ARG A 95 16.32 10.67 -21.84
N LEU A 96 16.61 10.04 -20.70
CA LEU A 96 17.94 9.59 -20.36
C LEU A 96 18.44 8.58 -21.42
N THR A 97 19.70 8.71 -21.78
CA THR A 97 20.45 7.68 -22.50
C THR A 97 20.64 6.45 -21.61
N THR A 98 20.99 5.30 -22.21
CA THR A 98 21.25 4.08 -21.45
C THR A 98 22.40 4.26 -20.48
N GLU A 99 23.45 5.00 -20.86
CA GLU A 99 24.56 5.33 -19.97
C GLU A 99 24.14 6.22 -18.78
N GLU A 100 23.32 7.25 -19.00
CA GLU A 100 22.84 8.12 -17.91
C GLU A 100 21.90 7.39 -16.93
N TYR A 101 21.13 6.42 -17.43
CA TYR A 101 20.31 5.57 -16.58
C TYR A 101 21.18 4.65 -15.71
N ILE A 102 22.25 4.10 -16.27
CA ILE A 102 23.22 3.26 -15.55
C ILE A 102 23.97 4.08 -14.48
N ASP A 103 24.33 5.33 -14.76
CA ASP A 103 24.96 6.21 -13.76
C ASP A 103 24.00 6.59 -12.61
N LEU A 104 22.72 6.83 -12.91
CA LEU A 104 21.72 7.07 -11.86
C LEU A 104 21.47 5.83 -10.98
N ASP A 105 21.52 4.63 -11.55
CA ASP A 105 21.32 3.37 -10.82
C ASP A 105 22.58 2.98 -10.01
N ASN A 106 23.78 3.31 -10.52
CA ASN A 106 25.06 2.96 -9.92
C ASN A 106 25.66 4.01 -8.97
N THR A 107 24.97 5.13 -8.74
CA THR A 107 25.48 6.18 -7.86
C THR A 107 24.97 5.98 -6.44
N TYR A 108 25.91 5.87 -5.50
CA TYR A 108 25.67 5.99 -4.06
C TYR A 108 25.42 7.46 -3.66
N ASP A 109 24.86 8.25 -4.58
CA ASP A 109 24.84 9.70 -4.48
C ASP A 109 23.49 10.18 -3.97
N TRP A 110 23.39 10.24 -2.64
CA TRP A 110 22.35 10.98 -1.92
C TRP A 110 22.83 12.39 -1.55
N SER A 111 23.73 12.99 -2.34
CA SER A 111 24.04 14.40 -2.17
C SER A 111 22.77 15.23 -2.29
N GLU A 112 22.77 16.37 -1.58
CA GLU A 112 21.66 17.33 -1.64
C GLU A 112 21.46 17.92 -3.04
N ASP A 113 22.43 17.74 -3.94
CA ASP A 113 22.37 18.17 -5.32
C ASP A 113 21.88 17.07 -6.28
N SER A 114 21.64 15.85 -5.76
CA SER A 114 21.12 14.75 -6.58
C SER A 114 19.71 15.06 -7.09
N ARG A 115 19.43 14.57 -8.30
CA ARG A 115 18.14 14.79 -8.98
C ARG A 115 16.96 14.30 -8.15
N GLN A 116 17.09 13.13 -7.53
CA GLN A 116 16.06 12.54 -6.68
C GLN A 116 15.86 13.39 -5.41
N TRP A 117 16.94 13.82 -4.75
CA TRP A 117 16.83 14.64 -3.54
C TRP A 117 16.08 15.95 -3.81
N MET A 118 16.45 16.67 -4.86
CA MET A 118 15.82 17.94 -5.21
C MET A 118 14.33 17.79 -5.57
N ALA A 119 13.97 16.70 -6.26
CA ALA A 119 12.58 16.38 -6.55
C ALA A 119 11.77 16.08 -5.27
N VAL A 120 12.26 15.19 -4.42
CA VAL A 120 11.59 14.82 -3.16
C VAL A 120 11.50 16.02 -2.22
N LYS A 121 12.55 16.85 -2.15
CA LYS A 121 12.52 18.12 -1.42
C LYS A 121 11.39 19.03 -1.91
N HIS A 122 11.25 19.20 -3.22
CA HIS A 122 10.18 20.00 -3.80
C HIS A 122 8.78 19.45 -3.49
N GLU A 123 8.60 18.13 -3.49
CA GLU A 123 7.34 17.47 -3.10
C GLU A 123 7.01 17.73 -1.62
N CYS A 124 7.99 17.58 -0.73
CA CYS A 124 7.86 17.86 0.70
C CYS A 124 7.50 19.33 0.97
N GLU A 125 8.22 20.28 0.36
CA GLU A 125 7.94 21.72 0.45
C GLU A 125 6.53 22.03 -0.08
N SER A 126 6.14 21.42 -1.21
CA SER A 126 4.80 21.59 -1.79
C SER A 126 3.70 21.06 -0.88
N SER A 127 3.92 19.93 -0.20
CA SER A 127 2.98 19.38 0.79
C SER A 127 2.82 20.31 1.98
N HIS A 128 3.91 20.92 2.44
CA HIS A 128 3.91 21.81 3.59
C HIS A 128 3.26 23.17 3.29
N GLU A 129 3.53 23.76 2.13
CA GLU A 129 3.09 25.11 1.78
C GLU A 129 1.76 25.17 1.01
N ARG A 130 1.38 24.08 0.32
CA ARG A 130 0.25 24.05 -0.61
C ARG A 130 -0.61 22.80 -0.40
N ALA A 131 -0.65 21.93 -1.40
CA ALA A 131 -1.27 20.62 -1.35
C ALA A 131 -0.62 19.72 -2.40
N ILE A 132 -0.59 18.42 -2.11
CA ILE A 132 -0.12 17.37 -3.01
C ILE A 132 -1.16 16.26 -3.12
N VAL A 133 -1.21 15.62 -4.28
CA VAL A 133 -2.00 14.39 -4.48
C VAL A 133 -1.03 13.22 -4.53
N VAL A 134 -1.23 12.25 -3.63
CA VAL A 134 -0.46 11.02 -3.55
C VAL A 134 -1.34 9.86 -4.01
N ASN A 135 -0.86 9.09 -4.97
CA ASN A 135 -1.54 7.89 -5.44
C ASN A 135 -1.15 6.70 -4.55
N LEU A 136 -2.10 6.26 -3.73
CA LEU A 136 -1.99 5.13 -2.81
C LEU A 136 -2.75 3.90 -3.33
N SER A 137 -3.04 3.86 -4.63
CA SER A 137 -3.79 2.76 -5.25
C SER A 137 -3.07 1.41 -5.18
N SER A 138 -1.77 1.38 -4.85
CA SER A 138 -1.04 0.13 -4.60
C SER A 138 -1.38 -0.54 -3.27
N MET A 139 -1.89 0.21 -2.28
CA MET A 139 -2.29 -0.34 -0.97
C MET A 139 -3.36 -1.41 -1.15
N ALA A 140 -3.35 -2.43 -0.29
CA ALA A 140 -4.39 -3.44 -0.30
C ALA A 140 -5.66 -2.93 0.36
N LYS A 141 -6.82 -3.32 -0.17
CA LYS A 141 -8.13 -2.96 0.35
C LYS A 141 -8.97 -4.21 0.54
N TYR A 142 -9.39 -4.47 1.76
CA TYR A 142 -10.27 -5.58 2.08
C TYR A 142 -11.56 -5.07 2.70
N LEU A 143 -12.68 -5.61 2.24
CA LEU A 143 -13.97 -5.37 2.84
C LEU A 143 -14.44 -6.64 3.54
N VAL A 144 -14.58 -6.56 4.85
CA VAL A 144 -15.04 -7.65 5.71
C VAL A 144 -16.50 -7.38 6.05
N ARG A 145 -17.39 -8.26 5.59
CA ARG A 145 -18.85 -8.14 5.75
C ARG A 145 -19.43 -9.34 6.45
N GLY A 146 -20.48 -9.11 7.23
CA GLY A 146 -21.24 -10.17 7.88
C GLY A 146 -21.66 -9.82 9.29
N GLU A 147 -22.64 -10.55 9.81
CA GLU A 147 -23.18 -10.34 11.17
C GLU A 147 -22.09 -10.43 12.25
N ASN A 148 -21.08 -11.26 12.03
CA ASN A 148 -19.97 -11.46 12.96
C ASN A 148 -18.71 -10.64 12.60
N ALA A 149 -18.76 -9.71 11.65
CA ALA A 149 -17.56 -9.03 11.14
C ALA A 149 -16.81 -8.30 12.26
N MET A 150 -17.54 -7.66 13.17
CA MET A 150 -16.99 -7.05 14.39
C MET A 150 -16.10 -8.02 15.18
N LYS A 151 -16.54 -9.27 15.36
CA LYS A 151 -15.77 -10.28 16.11
C LYS A 151 -14.45 -10.60 15.44
N VAL A 152 -14.44 -10.71 14.11
CA VAL A 152 -13.20 -10.96 13.34
C VAL A 152 -12.21 -9.82 13.55
N ILE A 153 -12.67 -8.57 13.42
CA ILE A 153 -11.79 -7.39 13.54
C ILE A 153 -11.29 -7.20 14.98
N ASP A 154 -12.15 -7.41 15.98
CA ASP A 154 -11.82 -7.31 17.41
C ASP A 154 -10.80 -8.38 17.84
N SER A 155 -10.83 -9.56 17.21
CA SER A 155 -9.81 -10.60 17.42
C SER A 155 -8.49 -10.32 16.68
N LEU A 156 -8.53 -9.53 15.60
CA LEU A 156 -7.39 -9.25 14.73
C LEU A 156 -6.45 -8.18 15.31
N SER A 157 -7.01 -7.24 16.06
CA SER A 157 -6.34 -6.01 16.50
C SER A 157 -6.52 -5.81 18.01
N PRO A 158 -5.55 -5.20 18.71
CA PRO A 158 -5.69 -4.86 20.13
C PRO A 158 -6.62 -3.65 20.37
N THR A 159 -7.07 -2.98 19.31
CA THR A 159 -7.95 -1.81 19.42
C THR A 159 -9.39 -2.25 19.68
N ASP A 160 -10.05 -1.61 20.63
CA ASP A 160 -11.49 -1.80 20.86
C ASP A 160 -12.30 -1.21 19.70
N VAL A 161 -12.57 -2.03 18.70
CA VAL A 161 -13.35 -1.67 17.51
C VAL A 161 -14.85 -1.64 17.77
N LYS A 162 -15.31 -2.20 18.91
CA LYS A 162 -16.73 -2.16 19.29
C LYS A 162 -17.14 -0.76 19.70
N SER A 163 -16.31 -0.05 20.45
CA SER A 163 -16.58 1.33 20.87
C SER A 163 -16.39 2.37 19.76
N MET A 164 -15.80 1.99 18.61
CA MET A 164 -15.71 2.88 17.47
C MET A 164 -17.10 3.32 16.99
N PRO A 165 -17.30 4.63 16.74
CA PRO A 165 -18.49 5.12 16.05
C PRO A 165 -18.59 4.56 14.63
N ASN A 166 -19.82 4.39 14.13
CA ASN A 166 -20.01 4.11 12.72
C ASN A 166 -19.47 5.27 11.86
N ASN A 167 -18.91 4.94 10.71
CA ASN A 167 -18.19 5.85 9.84
C ASN A 167 -16.99 6.52 10.52
N SER A 168 -16.21 5.75 11.26
CA SER A 168 -14.92 6.20 11.79
C SER A 168 -13.80 5.28 11.34
N THR A 169 -12.59 5.81 11.35
CA THR A 169 -11.36 5.19 10.88
C THR A 169 -10.31 5.31 11.96
N ILE A 170 -9.58 4.23 12.20
CA ILE A 170 -8.47 4.20 13.15
C ILE A 170 -7.28 3.45 12.56
N LEU A 171 -6.08 3.93 12.88
CA LEU A 171 -4.84 3.21 12.64
C LEU A 171 -4.60 2.23 13.79
N THR A 172 -4.31 0.98 13.47
CA THR A 172 -4.02 -0.05 14.46
C THR A 172 -3.05 -1.09 13.92
N TYR A 173 -2.74 -2.09 14.73
CA TYR A 173 -1.79 -3.14 14.40
C TYR A 173 -2.47 -4.50 14.39
N LEU A 174 -2.11 -5.31 13.40
CA LEU A 174 -2.32 -6.75 13.40
C LEU A 174 -1.22 -7.38 14.26
N LEU A 175 -1.61 -8.09 15.32
CA LEU A 175 -0.67 -8.74 16.24
C LEU A 175 -0.73 -10.26 16.10
N ASN A 176 0.41 -10.92 16.29
CA ASN A 176 0.45 -12.36 16.49
C ASN A 176 0.03 -12.73 17.93
N LYS A 177 -0.17 -14.02 18.20
CA LYS A 177 -0.56 -14.55 19.53
C LYS A 177 0.43 -14.23 20.67
N ARG A 178 1.64 -13.75 20.36
CA ARG A 178 2.66 -13.32 21.33
C ARG A 178 2.75 -11.80 21.49
N GLY A 179 1.88 -11.03 20.82
CA GLY A 179 1.88 -9.57 20.82
C GLY A 179 2.90 -8.93 19.88
N GLY A 180 3.57 -9.70 19.01
CA GLY A 180 4.45 -9.16 17.98
C GLY A 180 3.65 -8.56 16.82
N ILE A 181 4.09 -7.40 16.33
CA ILE A 181 3.43 -6.70 15.22
C ILE A 181 3.69 -7.47 13.91
N ILE A 182 2.63 -7.87 13.22
CA ILE A 182 2.68 -8.48 11.89
C ILE A 182 2.56 -7.40 10.82
N ALA A 183 1.61 -6.48 10.99
CA ALA A 183 1.36 -5.40 10.04
C ALA A 183 0.67 -4.23 10.74
N GLU A 184 0.88 -3.02 10.22
CA GLU A 184 0.02 -1.88 10.49
C GLU A 184 -1.15 -1.88 9.50
N ILE A 185 -2.35 -1.60 10.01
CA ILE A 185 -3.59 -1.59 9.24
C ILE A 185 -4.43 -0.37 9.61
N ILE A 186 -5.15 0.17 8.64
CA ILE A 186 -6.17 1.19 8.85
C ILE A 186 -7.52 0.48 8.79
N VAL A 187 -8.31 0.60 9.85
CA VAL A 187 -9.64 0.00 9.95
C VAL A 187 -10.68 1.12 9.95
N THR A 188 -11.56 1.10 8.95
CA THR A 188 -12.75 1.92 8.88
C THR A 188 -13.97 1.09 9.25
N LYS A 189 -14.64 1.45 10.35
CA LYS A 189 -15.95 0.90 10.71
C LYS A 189 -17.02 1.60 9.90
N ILE A 190 -17.58 0.95 8.88
CA ILE A 190 -18.71 1.50 8.12
C ILE A 190 -19.97 1.39 8.97
N ASN A 191 -20.22 0.19 9.50
CA ASN A 191 -21.26 -0.12 10.47
C ASN A 191 -20.87 -1.39 11.26
N ASP A 192 -21.76 -1.92 12.11
CA ASP A 192 -21.46 -3.07 12.97
C ASP A 192 -21.25 -4.40 12.19
N SER A 193 -21.65 -4.47 10.92
CA SER A 193 -21.51 -5.65 10.06
C SER A 193 -20.62 -5.43 8.83
N GLU A 194 -20.04 -4.24 8.65
CA GLU A 194 -19.14 -3.91 7.53
C GLU A 194 -17.92 -3.11 7.97
N PHE A 195 -16.74 -3.65 7.68
CA PHE A 195 -15.45 -3.04 7.98
C PHE A 195 -14.58 -3.00 6.73
N TYR A 196 -13.95 -1.85 6.50
CA TYR A 196 -13.01 -1.65 5.41
C TYR A 196 -11.60 -1.53 5.97
N ILE A 197 -10.70 -2.39 5.50
CA ILE A 197 -9.32 -2.47 5.95
C ILE A 197 -8.41 -2.05 4.81
N THR A 198 -7.51 -1.11 5.08
CA THR A 198 -6.42 -0.76 4.16
C THR A 198 -5.07 -1.05 4.81
N CYS A 199 -4.12 -1.60 4.05
CA CYS A 199 -2.77 -1.84 4.55
C CYS A 199 -1.72 -1.66 3.44
N ALA A 200 -0.46 -1.51 3.83
CA ALA A 200 0.65 -1.39 2.90
C ALA A 200 0.71 -2.60 1.95
N GLU A 201 1.14 -2.35 0.71
CA GLU A 201 1.23 -3.34 -0.35
C GLU A 201 2.10 -4.55 0.02
N VAL A 202 3.14 -4.32 0.84
CA VAL A 202 4.03 -5.37 1.34
C VAL A 202 3.37 -6.33 2.33
N SER A 203 2.30 -5.87 3.00
CA SER A 203 1.56 -6.61 4.03
C SER A 203 0.25 -7.20 3.52
N THR A 204 -0.09 -6.97 2.24
CA THR A 204 -1.32 -7.44 1.56
C THR A 204 -1.70 -8.87 1.95
N ASN A 205 -0.80 -9.82 1.70
CA ASN A 205 -1.08 -11.24 1.92
C ASN A 205 -0.97 -11.62 3.40
N HIS A 206 -0.13 -10.96 4.19
CA HIS A 206 -0.09 -11.18 5.63
C HIS A 206 -1.45 -10.87 6.27
N VAL A 207 -2.04 -9.72 5.93
CA VAL A 207 -3.35 -9.32 6.45
C VAL A 207 -4.45 -10.26 5.98
N PHE A 208 -4.51 -10.60 4.69
CA PHE A 208 -5.51 -11.53 4.17
C PHE A 208 -5.48 -12.89 4.85
N VAL A 209 -4.29 -13.49 4.99
CA VAL A 209 -4.16 -14.81 5.61
C VAL A 209 -4.54 -14.74 7.09
N ASN A 210 -4.16 -13.70 7.83
CA ASN A 210 -4.56 -13.58 9.23
C ASN A 210 -6.07 -13.40 9.42
N LEU A 211 -6.75 -12.68 8.51
CA LEU A 211 -8.22 -12.63 8.50
C LEU A 211 -8.83 -14.03 8.33
N CYS A 212 -8.31 -14.82 7.39
CA CYS A 212 -8.74 -16.21 7.21
C CYS A 212 -8.42 -17.09 8.44
N ASP A 213 -7.23 -16.95 9.01
CA ASP A 213 -6.80 -17.72 10.18
C ASP A 213 -7.71 -17.44 11.38
N VAL A 214 -8.06 -16.18 11.66
CA VAL A 214 -8.99 -15.81 12.75
C VAL A 214 -10.37 -16.43 12.53
N ILE A 215 -10.92 -16.33 11.31
CA ILE A 215 -12.23 -16.90 10.97
C ILE A 215 -12.25 -18.42 11.22
N ASN A 216 -11.19 -19.12 10.81
CA ASN A 216 -11.08 -20.57 10.92
C ASN A 216 -10.80 -21.01 12.36
N ASP A 217 -9.82 -20.41 13.03
CA ASP A 217 -9.40 -20.76 14.40
C ASP A 217 -10.54 -20.54 15.40
N GLU A 218 -11.35 -19.49 15.22
CA GLU A 218 -12.47 -19.17 16.12
C GLU A 218 -13.83 -19.67 15.61
N ASN A 219 -13.86 -20.39 14.49
CA ASN A 219 -15.06 -20.92 13.85
C ASN A 219 -16.17 -19.85 13.67
N ILE A 220 -15.79 -18.69 13.13
CA ILE A 220 -16.69 -17.54 12.95
C ILE A 220 -17.44 -17.70 11.63
N GLY A 221 -18.73 -18.09 11.69
CA GLY A 221 -19.60 -18.19 10.51
C GLY A 221 -20.16 -16.84 10.03
N ASN A 222 -20.78 -16.86 8.84
CA ASN A 222 -21.46 -15.72 8.22
C ASN A 222 -20.56 -14.49 7.97
N ILE A 223 -19.34 -14.74 7.48
CA ILE A 223 -18.37 -13.70 7.11
C ILE A 223 -17.99 -13.84 5.63
N GLU A 224 -17.88 -12.70 4.96
CA GLU A 224 -17.31 -12.56 3.63
C GLU A 224 -16.11 -11.61 3.70
N ILE A 225 -15.00 -11.98 3.06
CA ILE A 225 -13.85 -11.09 2.82
C ILE A 225 -13.77 -10.83 1.32
N VAL A 226 -13.94 -9.58 0.93
CA VAL A 226 -13.82 -9.13 -0.47
C VAL A 226 -12.51 -8.37 -0.64
N ASP A 227 -11.66 -8.83 -1.57
CA ASP A 227 -10.44 -8.14 -1.98
C ASP A 227 -10.79 -7.10 -3.05
N LEU A 228 -10.76 -5.82 -2.67
CA LEU A 228 -11.09 -4.68 -3.53
C LEU A 228 -9.84 -4.00 -4.10
N SER A 229 -8.66 -4.60 -3.90
CA SER A 229 -7.37 -3.99 -4.25
C SER A 229 -7.26 -3.58 -5.72
N LYS A 230 -7.89 -4.35 -6.61
CA LYS A 230 -7.93 -4.09 -8.07
C LYS A 230 -9.09 -3.22 -8.51
N ASP A 231 -10.15 -3.15 -7.73
CA ASP A 231 -11.40 -2.49 -8.10
C ASP A 231 -11.44 -1.02 -7.64
N ILE A 232 -10.67 -0.68 -6.60
CA ILE A 232 -10.67 0.64 -5.97
C ILE A 232 -9.25 1.22 -5.94
N GLY A 233 -9.11 2.40 -6.56
CA GLY A 233 -7.94 3.27 -6.39
C GLY A 233 -8.06 4.15 -5.14
N ILE A 234 -6.92 4.60 -4.61
CA ILE A 234 -6.87 5.55 -3.49
C ILE A 234 -6.03 6.74 -3.90
N LEU A 235 -6.64 7.92 -3.79
CA LEU A 235 -5.95 9.19 -3.89
C LEU A 235 -6.01 9.89 -2.53
N SER A 236 -4.85 10.32 -2.05
CA SER A 236 -4.73 11.10 -0.83
C SER A 236 -4.36 12.53 -1.20
N LEU A 237 -5.16 13.51 -0.74
CA LEU A 237 -4.88 14.92 -0.88
C LEU A 237 -4.36 15.44 0.46
N ASN A 238 -3.10 15.89 0.49
CA ASN A 238 -2.41 16.30 1.71
C ASN A 238 -1.90 17.73 1.60
N GLY A 239 -1.87 18.45 2.73
CA GLY A 239 -1.35 19.83 2.83
C GLY A 239 -2.42 20.85 3.23
N PRO A 240 -2.03 22.07 3.63
CA PRO A 240 -2.93 23.09 4.19
C PRO A 240 -4.04 23.53 3.24
N LYS A 241 -3.88 23.39 1.91
CA LYS A 241 -4.90 23.77 0.92
C LYS A 241 -5.90 22.66 0.57
N SER A 242 -5.78 21.48 1.19
CA SER A 242 -6.58 20.30 0.81
C SER A 242 -8.09 20.52 1.00
N THR A 243 -8.49 21.13 2.12
CA THR A 243 -9.90 21.44 2.40
C THR A 243 -10.47 22.38 1.34
N GLU A 244 -9.80 23.50 1.07
CA GLU A 244 -10.23 24.49 0.07
C GLU A 244 -10.43 23.84 -1.31
N ILE A 245 -9.48 23.00 -1.74
CA ILE A 245 -9.55 22.30 -3.03
C ILE A 245 -10.76 21.36 -3.07
N LEU A 246 -10.98 20.56 -2.03
CA LEU A 246 -12.08 19.60 -1.99
C LEU A 246 -13.44 20.30 -2.00
N GLU A 247 -13.62 21.31 -1.17
CA GLU A 247 -14.89 22.04 -1.08
C GLU A 247 -15.20 22.77 -2.39
N THR A 248 -14.21 23.42 -2.99
CA THR A 248 -14.39 24.19 -4.24
C THR A 248 -14.58 23.30 -5.46
N SER A 249 -13.81 22.21 -5.57
CA SER A 249 -13.82 21.37 -6.77
C SER A 249 -15.00 20.41 -6.82
N PHE A 250 -15.56 20.03 -5.66
CA PHE A 250 -16.57 18.98 -5.57
C PHE A 250 -17.88 19.42 -4.91
N ASP A 251 -18.02 20.69 -4.52
CA ASP A 251 -19.20 21.25 -3.84
C ASP A 251 -19.59 20.42 -2.61
N ILE A 252 -18.59 20.11 -1.79
CA ILE A 252 -18.76 19.38 -0.53
C ILE A 252 -18.46 20.28 0.66
N SER A 253 -19.16 20.12 1.77
CA SER A 253 -18.84 20.79 3.04
C SER A 253 -18.11 19.84 3.97
N LEU A 254 -16.94 20.25 4.46
CA LEU A 254 -16.10 19.49 5.37
C LEU A 254 -16.12 20.04 6.81
N ASN A 255 -16.93 21.06 7.10
CA ASN A 255 -17.05 21.69 8.43
C ASN A 255 -17.35 20.71 9.59
N ASP A 256 -18.06 19.62 9.31
CA ASP A 256 -18.41 18.58 10.27
C ASP A 256 -17.58 17.30 10.09
N PHE A 257 -16.60 17.31 9.18
CA PHE A 257 -15.71 16.18 8.91
C PHE A 257 -14.50 16.23 9.85
N ARG A 258 -14.56 15.42 10.91
CA ARG A 258 -13.50 15.38 11.94
C ARG A 258 -12.40 14.41 11.55
N GLU A 259 -11.23 14.60 12.15
CA GLU A 259 -10.15 13.61 12.10
C GLU A 259 -10.66 12.21 12.47
N GLY A 260 -10.22 11.19 11.73
CA GLY A 260 -10.67 9.82 11.92
C GLY A 260 -12.12 9.56 11.50
N SER A 261 -12.80 10.49 10.82
CA SER A 261 -14.13 10.25 10.26
C SER A 261 -14.07 9.64 8.87
N HIS A 262 -15.11 8.93 8.48
CA HIS A 262 -15.33 8.41 7.14
C HIS A 262 -16.66 8.98 6.62
N ARG A 263 -16.73 9.29 5.32
CA ARG A 263 -17.98 9.71 4.68
C ARG A 263 -17.99 9.23 3.24
N LYS A 264 -19.06 8.56 2.85
CA LYS A 264 -19.30 8.23 1.44
C LYS A 264 -19.93 9.44 0.76
N ILE A 265 -19.21 10.02 -0.20
CA ILE A 265 -19.71 11.13 -1.03
C ILE A 265 -19.70 10.69 -2.48
N LYS A 266 -20.76 11.03 -3.21
CA LYS A 266 -20.79 10.86 -4.67
C LYS A 266 -20.29 12.15 -5.31
N ILE A 267 -19.13 12.08 -5.93
CA ILE A 267 -18.59 13.17 -6.73
C ILE A 267 -19.10 12.98 -8.17
N ASN A 268 -19.87 13.93 -8.68
CA ASN A 268 -20.26 13.94 -10.09
C ASN A 268 -19.19 14.71 -10.85
N VAL A 269 -18.29 13.98 -11.53
CA VAL A 269 -17.31 14.61 -12.41
C VAL A 269 -17.95 14.70 -13.80
N SER A 270 -18.17 15.91 -14.29
CA SER A 270 -18.41 16.15 -15.70
C SER A 270 -17.10 15.93 -16.42
N ILE A 271 -16.95 14.82 -17.13
CA ILE A 271 -15.81 14.60 -18.01
C ILE A 271 -16.16 15.34 -19.31
N GLU A 272 -15.60 16.54 -19.49
CA GLU A 272 -15.57 17.22 -20.80
C GLU A 272 -14.56 16.56 -21.75
#